data_AF-A0A3D9AFP6-F1
#
_entry.id   AF-A0A3D9AFP6-F1
#
_cell.length_a   1.000
_cell.length_b   1.000
_cell.length_c   1.000
_cell.angle_alpha   90.00
_cell.angle_beta   90.00
_cell.angle_gamma   90.00
#
_symmetry.space_group_name_H-M   'P 1'
#
loop_
_entity.id
_entity.type
_entity.pdbx_description
1 polymer ?
#
loop_
_entity_poly.entity_id
_entity_poly.type
_entity_poly.pdbx_seq_one_letter_code
_entity_poly.pdbx_strand_id
1 'polypeptide(L)'
;MGEITHMDMYVCEDSSPMKYGMPKIYKDIFNQNPERFELRIDYPDMPACPFGNSFKALGFDKEKREYVWMVTSIIKDDRLKKVVYAK
;
A
#
# COMPACT_ATOMS: atom_id res chain seq x y z
N MET A 1 -19.26 -33.01 4.92
CA MET A 1 -19.88 -31.84 4.27
C MET A 1 -19.37 -30.61 4.99
N GLY A 2 -18.63 -29.76 4.28
CA GLY A 2 -18.20 -28.41 4.68
C GLY A 2 -17.18 -28.32 5.83
N GLU A 3 -16.15 -27.47 5.84
CA GLU A 3 -15.68 -26.42 4.94
C GLU A 3 -14.17 -26.21 5.23
N ILE A 4 -13.42 -25.85 4.20
CA ILE A 4 -12.00 -25.49 4.24
C ILE A 4 -11.92 -24.03 4.72
N THR A 5 -10.97 -23.67 5.60
CA THR A 5 -10.19 -22.42 5.51
C THR A 5 -9.13 -22.40 6.63
N HIS A 6 -7.91 -22.80 6.28
CA HIS A 6 -6.79 -21.89 6.00
C HIS A 6 -5.97 -21.55 7.26
N MET A 7 -5.18 -22.54 7.68
CA MET A 7 -3.77 -22.39 8.05
C MET A 7 -3.39 -21.05 8.72
N ASP A 8 -3.57 -20.97 10.03
CA ASP A 8 -2.85 -20.06 10.93
C ASP A 8 -1.36 -20.42 10.90
N MET A 9 -0.64 -19.98 9.85
CA MET A 9 0.81 -19.93 9.86
C MET A 9 1.25 -18.76 10.74
N TYR A 10 1.64 -19.07 11.97
CA TYR A 10 2.48 -18.21 12.80
C TYR A 10 3.81 -17.95 12.06
N VAL A 11 3.97 -16.77 11.47
CA VAL A 11 5.28 -16.25 11.05
C VAL A 11 5.65 -15.14 12.03
N CYS A 12 6.53 -15.46 12.99
CA CYS A 12 7.14 -14.49 13.87
C CYS A 12 8.31 -13.83 13.12
N GLU A 13 8.01 -12.88 12.25
CA GLU A 13 8.97 -11.96 11.66
C GLU A 13 8.39 -10.56 11.93
N ASP A 14 9.21 -9.55 12.27
CA ASP A 14 8.78 -8.16 12.54
C ASP A 14 8.22 -7.51 11.25
N SER A 15 7.09 -8.03 10.83
CA SER A 15 6.47 -7.89 9.51
C SER A 15 5.04 -7.44 9.75
N SER A 16 4.89 -6.40 10.57
CA SER A 16 3.59 -5.78 10.78
C SER A 16 2.99 -5.49 9.41
N PRO A 17 1.88 -6.17 9.04
CA PRO A 17 1.25 -5.99 7.73
C PRO A 17 0.60 -4.61 7.65
N MET A 18 0.71 -3.80 8.70
CA MET A 18 0.13 -2.48 8.85
C MET A 18 1.20 -1.49 9.31
N LYS A 19 1.36 -0.39 8.57
CA LYS A 19 2.24 0.74 8.89
C LYS A 19 1.35 1.96 9.04
N TYR A 20 1.38 2.60 10.22
CA TYR A 20 0.56 3.79 10.52
C TYR A 20 -0.95 3.60 10.27
N GLY A 21 -1.48 2.40 10.55
CA GLY A 21 -2.88 2.08 10.30
C GLY A 21 -3.21 1.77 8.83
N MET A 22 -2.21 1.62 7.95
CA MET A 22 -2.41 1.28 6.54
C MET A 22 -1.73 -0.04 6.19
N PRO A 23 -2.34 -0.90 5.37
CA PRO A 23 -1.72 -2.15 5.00
C PRO A 23 -0.44 -1.91 4.18
N LYS A 24 0.61 -2.64 4.51
CA LYS A 24 1.92 -2.54 3.89
C LYS A 24 1.99 -3.46 2.68
N ILE A 25 2.21 -2.88 1.50
CA ILE A 25 2.32 -3.59 0.24
C ILE A 25 3.79 -3.79 -0.10
N TYR A 26 4.17 -5.06 -0.20
CA TYR A 26 5.48 -5.51 -0.63
C TYR A 26 5.52 -5.69 -2.14
N LYS A 27 6.75 -5.72 -2.68
CA LYS A 27 6.96 -5.85 -4.13
C LYS A 27 6.35 -7.14 -4.70
N ASP A 28 6.33 -8.20 -3.90
CA ASP A 28 5.74 -9.49 -4.30
C ASP A 28 4.23 -9.36 -4.61
N ILE A 29 3.48 -8.75 -3.69
CA ILE A 29 2.03 -8.46 -3.87
C ILE A 29 1.81 -7.52 -5.05
N PHE A 30 2.62 -6.46 -5.15
CA PHE A 30 2.53 -5.53 -6.27
C PHE A 30 2.80 -6.20 -7.62
N ASN A 31 3.78 -7.11 -7.69
CA ASN A 31 4.13 -7.81 -8.92
C ASN A 31 3.00 -8.71 -9.43
N GLN A 32 2.17 -9.25 -8.52
CA GLN A 32 1.01 -10.06 -8.90
C GLN A 32 -0.04 -9.21 -9.63
N ASN A 33 -0.29 -7.97 -9.17
CA ASN A 33 -1.31 -7.10 -9.73
C ASN A 33 -0.90 -5.61 -9.65
N PRO A 34 0.01 -5.14 -10.53
CA PRO A 34 0.52 -3.76 -10.43
C PRO A 34 -0.55 -2.72 -10.78
N GLU A 35 -1.49 -3.05 -11.66
CA GLU A 35 -2.55 -2.15 -12.15
C GLU A 35 -3.62 -1.82 -11.11
N ARG A 36 -3.71 -2.64 -10.06
CA ARG A 36 -4.58 -2.44 -8.90
C ARG A 36 -4.11 -1.29 -8.03
N PHE A 37 -2.81 -1.01 -8.04
CA PHE A 37 -2.19 0.00 -7.20
C PHE A 37 -1.83 1.24 -8.01
N GLU A 38 -2.09 2.41 -7.43
CA GLU A 38 -1.63 3.68 -7.97
C GLU A 38 -0.89 4.45 -6.88
N LEU A 39 0.12 5.21 -7.27
CA LEU A 39 0.81 6.12 -6.38
C LEU A 39 0.17 7.49 -6.52
N ARG A 40 -0.52 7.93 -5.47
CA ARG A 40 -1.03 9.28 -5.39
C ARG A 40 0.06 10.19 -4.89
N ILE A 41 0.20 11.37 -5.49
CA ILE A 41 1.20 12.39 -5.12
C ILE A 41 0.48 13.72 -4.89
N ASP A 42 0.77 14.38 -3.77
CA ASP A 42 0.25 15.71 -3.40
C ASP A 42 -1.27 15.78 -3.17
N TYR A 43 -1.89 14.67 -2.76
CA TYR A 43 -3.35 14.65 -2.51
C TYR A 43 -3.69 15.25 -1.13
N PRO A 44 -4.73 16.10 -1.03
CA PRO A 44 -5.17 16.70 0.24
C PRO A 44 -5.84 15.70 1.20
N ASP A 45 -6.36 14.59 0.67
CA ASP A 45 -6.98 13.49 1.45
C ASP A 45 -5.96 12.51 2.07
N MET A 46 -4.65 12.75 1.91
CA MET A 46 -3.63 11.87 2.47
C MET A 46 -3.60 11.98 3.99
N PRO A 47 -3.44 10.86 4.71
CA PRO A 47 -3.27 10.90 6.16
C PRO A 47 -1.99 11.67 6.50
N ALA A 48 -2.04 12.43 7.60
CA ALA A 48 -0.84 13.10 8.11
C ALA A 48 0.20 12.07 8.59
N CYS A 49 1.49 12.30 8.32
CA CYS A 49 2.52 11.48 8.92
C CYS A 49 2.55 11.75 10.44
N PRO A 50 2.70 10.72 11.30
CA PRO A 50 2.85 10.93 12.73
C PRO A 50 4.13 11.69 13.11
N PHE A 51 5.08 11.83 12.18
CA PHE A 51 6.31 12.62 12.34
C PHE A 51 6.13 14.11 12.02
N GLY A 52 4.89 14.62 11.89
CA GLY A 52 4.60 16.04 11.67
C GLY A 52 4.85 16.55 10.25
N ASN A 53 5.08 15.65 9.29
CA ASN A 53 5.16 15.97 7.87
C ASN A 53 3.90 15.47 7.13
N SER A 54 3.69 15.96 5.91
CA SER A 54 2.73 15.37 4.98
C SER A 54 3.42 14.33 4.11
N PHE A 55 2.79 13.18 3.86
CA PHE A 55 3.30 12.25 2.87
C PHE A 55 3.21 12.93 1.51
N LYS A 56 4.35 13.13 0.83
CA LYS A 56 4.34 13.69 -0.53
C LYS A 56 3.70 12.73 -1.53
N ALA A 57 3.86 11.43 -1.29
CA ALA A 57 3.32 10.38 -2.13
C ALA A 57 2.93 9.19 -1.28
N LEU A 58 1.80 8.56 -1.61
CA LEU A 58 1.28 7.41 -0.91
C LEU A 58 0.61 6.44 -1.87
N GLY A 59 0.66 5.16 -1.54
CA GLY A 59 -0.01 4.12 -2.30
C GLY A 59 -1.52 4.17 -2.10
N PHE A 60 -2.25 3.87 -3.15
CA PHE A 60 -3.70 3.71 -3.12
C PHE A 60 -4.08 2.40 -3.79
N ASP A 61 -4.82 1.56 -3.07
CA ASP A 61 -5.40 0.34 -3.60
C ASP A 61 -6.75 0.69 -4.22
N LYS A 62 -6.89 0.53 -5.54
CA LYS A 62 -8.11 0.89 -6.26
C LYS A 62 -9.26 -0.08 -6.02
N GLU A 63 -8.96 -1.33 -5.68
CA GLU A 63 -9.95 -2.37 -5.48
C GLU A 63 -10.65 -2.17 -4.13
N LYS A 64 -9.86 -1.95 -3.07
CA LYS A 64 -10.37 -1.64 -1.73
C LYS A 64 -10.73 -0.17 -1.54
N ARG A 65 -10.20 0.71 -2.40
CA ARG A 65 -10.30 2.18 -2.31
C ARG A 65 -9.72 2.71 -1.00
N GLU A 66 -8.59 2.15 -0.60
CA GLU A 66 -7.91 2.47 0.66
C GLU A 66 -6.46 2.87 0.43
N TYR A 67 -5.92 3.68 1.34
CA TYR A 67 -4.52 4.08 1.33
C TYR A 67 -3.64 2.98 1.90
N VAL A 68 -2.54 2.69 1.21
CA VAL A 68 -1.65 1.57 1.52
C VAL A 68 -0.19 2.01 1.55
N TRP A 69 0.58 1.41 2.46
CA TRP A 69 2.00 1.70 2.62
C TRP A 69 2.83 0.84 1.67
N MET A 70 3.17 1.37 0.51
CA MET A 70 4.06 0.69 -0.44
C MET A 70 5.53 1.00 -0.13
N VAL A 71 6.38 -0.03 -0.25
CA VAL A 71 7.82 0.14 -0.09
C VAL A 71 8.41 1.00 -1.21
N THR A 72 9.48 1.73 -0.92
CA THR A 72 10.12 2.66 -1.88
C THR A 72 10.57 1.99 -3.18
N SER A 73 10.88 0.70 -3.15
CA SER A 73 11.21 -0.09 -4.35
C SER A 73 10.04 -0.19 -5.34
N ILE A 74 8.79 -0.16 -4.88
CA ILE A 74 7.58 -0.13 -5.73
C ILE A 74 7.38 1.29 -6.28
N ILE A 75 7.57 2.31 -5.44
CA ILE A 75 7.44 3.73 -5.82
C ILE A 75 8.36 4.10 -6.99
N LYS A 76 9.54 3.46 -7.05
CA LYS A 76 10.51 3.62 -8.14
C LYS A 76 10.22 2.75 -9.36
N ASP A 77 9.29 1.80 -9.28
CA ASP A 77 8.92 0.90 -10.37
C ASP A 77 8.11 1.69 -11.42
N ASP A 78 8.42 1.47 -12.70
CA ASP A 78 7.78 2.19 -13.82
C ASP A 78 6.34 1.72 -14.06
N ARG A 79 6.06 0.45 -13.72
CA ARG A 79 4.72 -0.13 -13.84
C ARG A 79 3.71 0.50 -12.88
N LEU A 80 4.18 1.17 -11.82
CA LEU A 80 3.33 1.82 -10.85
C LEU A 80 2.79 3.11 -11.44
N LYS A 81 1.48 3.17 -11.64
CA LYS A 81 0.82 4.37 -12.15
C LYS A 81 0.90 5.50 -11.13
N LYS A 82 1.59 6.58 -11.48
CA LYS A 82 1.74 7.77 -10.63
C LYS A 82 0.68 8.79 -11.03
N VAL A 83 -0.18 9.13 -10.09
CA VAL A 83 -1.25 10.12 -10.24
C VAL A 83 -0.88 11.30 -9.36
N VAL A 84 -0.53 12.42 -9.98
CA VAL A 84 -0.26 13.68 -9.28
C VAL A 84 -1.56 14.47 -9.22
N TYR A 85 -1.93 14.95 -8.03
CA TYR A 85 -3.03 15.87 -7.90
C TYR A 85 -2.60 17.23 -8.45
N ALA A 86 -2.97 17.52 -9.69
CA ALA A 86 -2.87 18.86 -10.26
C ALA A 86 -4.07 19.66 -9.75
N LYS A 87 -3.81 20.54 -8.78
CA LYS A 87 -4.80 21.49 -8.23
C LYS A 87 -5.21 22.52 -9.27
#